data_AF-A0A7C2DW28-F1
#
_entry.id   AF-A0A7C2DW28-F1
#
_cell.length_a   1.000
_cell.length_b   1.000
_cell.length_c   1.000
_cell.angle_alpha   90.00
_cell.angle_beta   90.00
_cell.angle_gamma   90.00
#
_symmetry.space_group_name_H-M   'P 1'
#
loop_
_entity.id
_entity.type
_entity.pdbx_description
1 polymer ?
#
loop_
_entity_poly.entity_id
_entity_poly.type
_entity_poly.pdbx_seq_one_letter_code
_entity_poly.pdbx_strand_id
1 'polypeptide(L)'
;MDWSRIETLRDEIGAEDLPEVVGLFLDEAQETVARIAGGAEGRGLAADLHALKGTALNLGLTELAQLCLRGEAAVAAGQAGAIDRRAIAERFAASAAALRRHLAAGAEPPAA
;
A
#
# COMPACT_ATOMS: atom_id res chain seq x y z
N MET A 1 5.66 -7.26 -5.24
CA MET A 1 5.57 -5.97 -5.94
C MET A 1 5.14 -6.27 -7.36
N ASP A 2 4.19 -5.51 -7.89
CA ASP A 2 3.82 -5.50 -9.29
C ASP A 2 4.47 -4.29 -9.95
N TRP A 3 5.65 -4.51 -10.53
CA TRP A 3 6.43 -3.45 -11.18
C TRP A 3 5.81 -3.00 -12.50
N SER A 4 5.02 -3.87 -13.16
CA SER A 4 4.33 -3.51 -14.40
C SER A 4 3.30 -2.40 -14.18
N ARG A 5 2.69 -2.33 -13.00
CA ARG A 5 1.81 -1.22 -12.63
C ARG A 5 2.58 0.09 -12.47
N ILE A 6 3.80 0.05 -11.93
CA ILE A 6 4.66 1.24 -11.81
C ILE A 6 5.11 1.73 -13.18
N GLU A 7 5.45 0.81 -14.10
CA GLU A 7 5.75 1.14 -15.49
C GLU A 7 4.55 1.76 -16.21
N THR A 8 3.35 1.19 -16.00
CA THR A 8 2.12 1.78 -16.56
C THR A 8 1.88 3.18 -16.00
N LEU A 9 2.05 3.38 -14.69
CA LEU A 9 1.91 4.70 -14.08
C LEU A 9 2.93 5.67 -14.67
N ARG A 10 4.19 5.26 -14.82
CA ARG A 10 5.24 6.05 -15.48
C ARG A 10 4.83 6.47 -16.89
N ASP A 11 4.24 5.58 -17.66
CA ASP A 11 3.80 5.86 -19.03
C ASP A 11 2.57 6.79 -19.05
N GLU A 12 1.73 6.76 -18.01
CA GLU A 12 0.54 7.62 -17.85
C GLU A 12 0.89 9.07 -17.44
N ILE A 13 1.85 9.26 -16.52
CA ILE A 13 2.14 10.58 -15.92
C ILE A 13 3.52 11.14 -16.27
N GLY A 14 4.39 10.38 -16.94
CA GLY A 14 5.76 10.78 -17.24
C GLY A 14 6.78 10.32 -16.18
N ALA A 15 8.03 10.17 -16.60
CA ALA A 15 9.10 9.68 -15.72
C ALA A 15 9.57 10.75 -14.73
N GLU A 16 9.43 12.02 -15.09
CA GLU A 16 9.75 13.19 -14.28
C GLU A 16 8.80 13.36 -13.09
N ASP A 17 7.50 13.10 -13.30
CA ASP A 17 6.46 13.32 -12.29
C ASP A 17 6.21 12.08 -11.42
N LEU A 18 6.63 10.91 -11.89
CA LEU A 18 6.44 9.64 -11.18
C LEU A 18 6.93 9.65 -9.72
N PRO A 19 8.16 10.12 -9.40
CA PRO A 19 8.64 10.08 -8.03
C PRO A 19 7.81 10.96 -7.09
N GLU A 20 7.32 12.11 -7.56
CA GLU A 20 6.48 13.02 -6.77
C GLU A 20 5.11 12.40 -6.49
N VAL A 21 4.44 11.89 -7.54
CA VAL A 21 3.12 11.28 -7.40
C VAL A 21 3.18 10.02 -6.53
N VAL A 22 4.18 9.17 -6.71
CA VAL A 22 4.38 8.00 -5.84
C VAL A 22 4.66 8.43 -4.40
N GLY A 23 5.44 9.49 -4.20
CA GLY A 23 5.69 10.08 -2.89
C GLY A 23 4.40 10.46 -2.16
N LEU A 24 3.52 11.20 -2.84
CA LEU A 24 2.23 11.60 -2.29
C LEU A 24 1.37 10.41 -1.87
N PHE A 25 1.24 9.39 -2.73
CA PHE A 25 0.49 8.18 -2.39
C PHE A 25 1.12 7.41 -1.22
N LEU A 26 2.45 7.36 -1.12
CA LEU A 26 3.12 6.72 0.01
C LEU A 26 2.88 7.47 1.32
N ASP A 27 2.81 8.80 1.30
CA ASP A 27 2.54 9.60 2.49
C ASP A 27 1.08 9.40 2.95
N GLU A 28 0.10 9.43 2.03
CA GLU A 28 -1.30 9.10 2.33
C GLU A 28 -1.47 7.67 2.88
N ALA A 29 -0.76 6.71 2.31
CA ALA A 29 -0.76 5.33 2.79
C ALA A 29 -0.15 5.22 4.20
N GLN A 30 0.93 5.96 4.48
CA GLN A 30 1.57 5.99 5.79
C GLN A 30 0.63 6.52 6.88
N GLU A 31 -0.14 7.57 6.60
CA GLU A 31 -1.15 8.09 7.51
C GLU A 31 -2.27 7.08 7.77
N THR A 32 -2.72 6.40 6.71
CA THR A 32 -3.76 5.37 6.81
C THR A 32 -3.28 4.17 7.63
N VAL A 33 -2.04 3.72 7.42
CA VAL A 33 -1.39 2.69 8.24
C VAL A 33 -1.30 3.12 9.70
N ALA A 34 -0.98 4.39 9.99
CA ALA A 34 -0.92 4.89 11.35
C ALA A 34 -2.28 4.85 12.05
N ARG A 35 -3.39 5.16 11.35
CA ARG A 35 -4.76 5.01 11.89
C ARG A 35 -5.11 3.55 12.18
N ILE A 36 -4.77 2.65 11.26
CA ILE A 36 -5.00 1.20 11.45
C ILE A 36 -4.20 0.70 12.66
N ALA A 37 -2.91 1.04 12.76
CA ALA A 37 -2.05 0.64 13.87
C ALA A 37 -2.47 1.27 15.20
N GLY A 38 -3.01 2.49 15.17
CA GLY A 38 -3.52 3.24 16.32
C GLY A 38 -4.85 2.72 16.87
N GLY A 39 -5.40 1.64 16.32
CA GLY A 39 -6.57 0.97 16.87
C GLY A 39 -7.90 1.44 16.28
N ALA A 40 -7.95 1.85 15.01
CA ALA A 40 -9.24 2.04 14.32
C ALA A 40 -10.13 0.79 14.44
N GLU A 41 -11.44 0.95 14.68
CA GLU A 41 -12.39 -0.16 14.88
C GLU A 41 -13.64 -0.04 14.00
N GLY A 42 -14.38 -1.15 13.90
CA GLY A 42 -15.68 -1.21 13.22
C GLY A 42 -15.66 -0.62 11.82
N ARG A 43 -16.59 0.30 11.53
CA ARG A 43 -16.69 0.95 10.21
C ARG A 43 -15.48 1.81 9.85
N GLY A 44 -14.79 2.38 10.84
CA GLY A 44 -13.57 3.16 10.61
C GLY A 44 -12.44 2.27 10.10
N LEU A 45 -12.26 1.10 10.72
CA LEU A 45 -11.26 0.12 10.30
C LEU A 45 -11.51 -0.41 8.88
N ALA A 46 -12.76 -0.76 8.55
CA ALA A 46 -13.09 -1.22 7.21
C ALA A 46 -12.78 -0.15 6.15
N ALA A 47 -13.11 1.11 6.43
CA ALA A 47 -12.83 2.22 5.52
C ALA A 47 -11.32 2.48 5.34
N ASP A 48 -10.55 2.44 6.43
CA ASP A 48 -9.09 2.60 6.36
C ASP A 48 -8.42 1.45 5.60
N LEU A 49 -8.86 0.20 5.82
CA LEU A 49 -8.37 -0.96 5.06
C LEU A 49 -8.72 -0.84 3.57
N HIS A 50 -9.92 -0.35 3.26
CA HIS A 50 -10.34 -0.11 1.89
C HIS A 50 -9.50 0.94 1.17
N ALA A 51 -9.29 2.09 1.82
CA ALA A 51 -8.45 3.15 1.31
C ALA A 51 -7.03 2.65 1.07
N LEU A 52 -6.43 1.97 2.07
CA LEU A 52 -5.08 1.43 1.95
C LEU A 52 -4.95 0.38 0.85
N LYS A 53 -5.97 -0.47 0.66
CA LYS A 53 -6.03 -1.42 -0.45
C LYS A 53 -5.99 -0.71 -1.79
N GLY A 54 -6.77 0.35 -1.96
CA GLY A 54 -6.80 1.16 -3.18
C GLY A 54 -5.43 1.75 -3.51
N THR A 55 -4.80 2.40 -2.54
CA THR A 55 -3.44 2.96 -2.71
C THR A 55 -2.42 1.86 -3.00
N ALA A 56 -2.51 0.72 -2.29
CA ALA A 56 -1.63 -0.42 -2.53
C ALA A 56 -1.76 -0.98 -3.95
N LEU A 57 -2.97 -1.07 -4.50
CA LEU A 57 -3.19 -1.52 -5.88
C LEU A 57 -2.63 -0.51 -6.89
N ASN A 58 -2.86 0.78 -6.68
CA ASN A 58 -2.36 1.84 -7.57
C ASN A 58 -0.83 1.86 -7.65
N LEU A 59 -0.15 1.52 -6.54
CA LEU A 59 1.31 1.47 -6.44
C LEU A 59 1.90 0.07 -6.64
N GLY A 60 1.12 -0.94 -7.03
CA GLY A 60 1.62 -2.31 -7.24
C GLY A 60 2.10 -3.02 -5.96
N LEU A 61 1.66 -2.61 -4.77
CA LEU A 61 1.99 -3.21 -3.48
C LEU A 61 1.10 -4.46 -3.23
N THR A 62 1.16 -5.45 -4.11
CA THR A 62 0.20 -6.57 -4.21
C THR A 62 -0.06 -7.29 -2.87
N GLU A 63 0.99 -7.63 -2.12
CA GLU A 63 0.83 -8.32 -0.84
C GLU A 63 0.16 -7.45 0.23
N LEU A 64 0.43 -6.14 0.22
CA LEU A 64 -0.25 -5.19 1.11
C LEU A 64 -1.74 -5.10 0.75
N ALA A 65 -2.07 -5.01 -0.55
CA ALA A 65 -3.46 -5.02 -1.01
C ALA A 65 -4.20 -6.30 -0.56
N GLN A 66 -3.52 -7.46 -0.62
CA GLN A 66 -4.08 -8.73 -0.17
C GLN A 66 -4.29 -8.80 1.36
N LEU A 67 -3.37 -8.24 2.16
CA LEU A 67 -3.57 -8.10 3.60
C LEU A 67 -4.79 -7.22 3.91
N CYS A 68 -4.93 -6.08 3.21
CA CYS A 68 -6.05 -5.17 3.40
C CYS A 68 -7.38 -5.82 3.02
N LEU A 69 -7.44 -6.55 1.90
CA LEU A 69 -8.62 -7.31 1.47
C LEU A 69 -9.06 -8.35 2.51
N ARG A 70 -8.11 -9.12 3.05
CA ARG A 70 -8.40 -10.08 4.14
C ARG A 70 -8.89 -9.37 5.39
N GLY A 71 -8.31 -8.22 5.71
CA GLY A 71 -8.76 -7.36 6.81
C GLY A 71 -10.22 -6.90 6.62
N GLU A 72 -10.58 -6.38 5.44
CA GLU A 72 -11.96 -5.96 5.14
C GLU A 72 -12.95 -7.11 5.38
N ALA A 73 -12.63 -8.31 4.87
CA ALA A 73 -13.46 -9.50 5.05
C ALA A 73 -13.59 -9.89 6.55
N ALA A 74 -12.50 -9.80 7.31
CA ALA A 74 -12.52 -10.07 8.75
C ALA A 74 -13.38 -9.05 9.52
N VAL A 75 -13.33 -7.75 9.16
CA VAL A 75 -14.23 -6.75 9.76
C VAL A 75 -15.69 -7.07 9.45
N ALA A 76 -16.01 -7.40 8.20
CA ALA A 76 -17.37 -7.77 7.79
C ALA A 76 -17.90 -9.01 8.53
N ALA A 77 -17.01 -9.96 8.85
CA ALA A 77 -17.33 -11.16 9.62
C ALA A 77 -17.38 -10.94 11.15
N GLY A 78 -17.16 -9.72 11.65
CA GLY A 78 -17.09 -9.44 13.09
C GLY A 78 -15.81 -9.95 13.77
N GLN A 79 -14.77 -10.23 13.00
CA GLN A 79 -13.48 -10.79 13.44
C GLN A 79 -12.35 -9.75 13.41
N ALA A 80 -12.66 -8.48 13.63
CA ALA A 80 -11.68 -7.39 13.58
C ALA A 80 -10.48 -7.58 14.54
N GLY A 81 -10.68 -8.29 15.66
CA GLY A 81 -9.62 -8.64 16.61
C GLY A 81 -8.59 -9.65 16.08
N ALA A 82 -8.89 -10.37 15.00
CA ALA A 82 -7.96 -11.30 14.35
C ALA A 82 -7.06 -10.64 13.29
N ILE A 83 -7.26 -9.35 13.02
CA ILE A 83 -6.48 -8.62 12.02
C ILE A 83 -5.11 -8.29 12.59
N ASP A 84 -4.05 -8.80 11.94
CA ASP A 84 -2.68 -8.47 12.28
C ASP A 84 -2.29 -7.09 11.72
N ARG A 85 -2.57 -6.05 12.52
CA ARG A 85 -2.26 -4.65 12.19
C ARG A 85 -0.75 -4.41 12.10
N ARG A 86 0.03 -5.16 12.87
CA ARG A 86 1.50 -5.08 12.83
C ARG A 86 2.02 -5.59 11.50
N ALA A 87 1.53 -6.74 11.03
CA ALA A 87 1.89 -7.27 9.72
C ALA A 87 1.54 -6.30 8.57
N ILE A 88 0.40 -5.59 8.66
CA ILE A 88 0.05 -4.54 7.69
C ILE A 88 1.10 -3.42 7.69
N ALA A 89 1.45 -2.90 8.87
CA ALA A 89 2.44 -1.82 8.99
C ALA A 89 3.84 -2.24 8.51
N GLU A 90 4.30 -3.42 8.90
CA GLU A 90 5.59 -3.98 8.46
C GLU A 90 5.61 -4.21 6.95
N ARG A 91 4.52 -4.73 6.38
CA ARG A 91 4.42 -4.96 4.93
C ARG A 91 4.43 -3.65 4.15
N PHE A 92 3.71 -2.63 4.64
CA PHE A 92 3.73 -1.31 4.03
C PHE A 92 5.15 -0.72 4.04
N ALA A 93 5.83 -0.71 5.20
CA ALA A 93 7.18 -0.19 5.33
C ALA A 93 8.17 -0.89 4.37
N ALA A 94 8.11 -2.22 4.28
CA ALA A 94 8.95 -3.00 3.38
C ALA A 94 8.69 -2.67 1.90
N SER A 95 7.41 -2.54 1.52
CA SER A 95 7.02 -2.27 0.12
C SER A 95 7.36 -0.83 -0.28
N ALA A 96 7.14 0.14 0.60
CA ALA A 96 7.52 1.54 0.40
C ALA A 96 9.05 1.71 0.25
N ALA A 97 9.84 1.01 1.07
CA ALA A 97 11.29 1.01 0.95
C ALA A 97 11.75 0.40 -0.38
N ALA A 98 11.12 -0.69 -0.83
CA ALA A 98 11.40 -1.29 -2.13
C ALA A 98 11.08 -0.34 -3.29
N LEU A 99 9.93 0.32 -3.24
CA LEU A 99 9.49 1.26 -4.26
C LEU A 99 10.42 2.48 -4.35
N ARG A 100 10.76 3.09 -3.21
CA ARG A 100 11.72 4.22 -3.16
C ARG A 100 13.08 3.85 -3.72
N ARG A 101 13.59 2.63 -3.43
CA ARG A 101 14.84 2.14 -4.02
C ARG A 101 14.75 1.99 -5.54
N HIS A 102 13.63 1.45 -6.05
CA HIS A 102 13.42 1.29 -7.49
C HIS A 102 13.39 2.64 -8.22
N LEU A 103 12.72 3.64 -7.65
CA LEU A 103 12.69 5.00 -8.19
C LEU A 103 14.09 5.64 -8.19
N ALA A 104 14.85 5.48 -7.11
CA ALA A 104 16.22 6.02 -7.01
C ALA A 104 17.21 5.34 -7.97
N ALA A 105 16.98 4.08 -8.33
CA ALA A 105 17.81 3.31 -9.24
C ALA A 105 17.55 3.61 -10.73
N GLY A 106 16.60 4.49 -11.06
CA GLY A 106 16.32 4.85 -12.46
C GLY A 106 15.47 3.82 -13.22
N ALA A 107 14.55 3.15 -12.53
CA ALA A 107 13.48 2.32 -13.10
C ALA A 107 13.93 1.07 -13.91
N GLU A 108 15.00 0.39 -13.50
CA GLU A 108 15.20 -1.03 -13.87
C GLU A 108 14.61 -1.93 -12.76
N PRO A 109 13.67 -2.83 -13.09
CA PRO A 109 13.14 -3.78 -12.11
C PRO A 109 14.26 -4.75 -11.67
N PRO A 110 14.28 -5.19 -10.39
CA PRO A 110 15.24 -6.19 -9.95
C PRO A 110 15.04 -7.48 -10.77
N ALA A 111 16.15 -8.08 -11.22
CA ALA A 111 16.12 -9.38 -11.89
C ALA A 111 15.37 -10.41 -11.03
N ALA A 112 14.40 -11.08 -11.66
CA ALA A 112 13.50 -12.06 -11.03
C ALA A 112 14.24 -13.27 -10.44
#